data_AF-A0A8X6HLA3-F1
#
_entry.id   AF-A0A8X6HLA3-F1
#
_cell.length_a   1.000
_cell.length_b   1.000
_cell.length_c   1.000
_cell.angle_alpha   90.00
_cell.angle_beta   90.00
_cell.angle_gamma   90.00
#
_symmetry.space_group_name_H-M   'P 1'
#
loop_
_entity.id
_entity.type
_entity.pdbx_description
1 polymer ?
#
loop_
_entity_poly.entity_id
_entity_poly.type
_entity_poly.pdbx_seq_one_letter_code
_entity_poly.pdbx_strand_id
1 'polypeptide(L)'
;MSHSWELPVYHVGFDKHVESLTPSQQTFPFLVHEWLLNRQHAVILVAGGPGSGKTFTVTSCLDRISVPQLRMAPTARVAQRIGGQTIHSALN
;
A
#
# COMPACT_ATOMS: atom_id res chain seq x y z
N MET A 1 11.56 18.24 -20.93
CA MET A 1 12.40 18.32 -19.71
C MET A 1 11.54 17.90 -18.53
N SER A 2 11.65 16.66 -18.07
CA SER A 2 10.72 16.07 -17.08
C SER A 2 11.33 16.12 -15.67
N HIS A 3 10.98 17.12 -14.89
CA HIS A 3 11.22 17.17 -13.44
C HIS A 3 10.06 16.54 -12.68
N SER A 4 9.54 15.42 -13.19
CA SER A 4 8.44 14.70 -12.58
C SER A 4 9.02 13.66 -11.60
N TRP A 5 9.06 14.06 -10.32
CA TRP A 5 9.11 13.18 -9.14
C TRP A 5 10.49 12.60 -8.77
N GLU A 6 11.31 13.38 -8.08
CA GLU A 6 12.28 12.80 -7.15
C GLU A 6 11.50 12.15 -5.99
N LEU A 7 11.08 10.91 -6.20
CA LEU A 7 10.49 10.10 -5.13
C LEU A 7 11.59 9.90 -4.07
N PRO A 8 11.29 10.10 -2.76
CA PRO A 8 12.24 9.76 -1.72
C PRO A 8 12.61 8.27 -1.85
N VAL A 9 13.90 7.99 -2.03
CA VAL A 9 14.40 6.62 -2.12
C VAL A 9 14.33 6.01 -0.73
N TYR A 10 13.34 5.15 -0.51
CA TYR A 10 13.25 4.37 0.71
C TYR A 10 14.31 3.26 0.66
N HIS A 11 15.48 3.52 1.24
CA HIS A 11 16.64 2.61 1.32
C HIS A 11 16.40 1.36 2.19
N VAL A 12 15.18 1.13 2.66
CA VAL A 12 14.80 -0.02 3.46
C VAL A 12 13.62 -0.72 2.81
N GLY A 13 13.82 -1.96 2.39
CA GLY A 13 12.72 -2.84 2.00
C GLY A 13 11.75 -3.08 3.15
N PHE A 14 10.61 -3.68 2.81
CA PHE A 14 9.62 -4.09 3.81
C PHE A 14 10.00 -5.41 4.53
N ASP A 15 11.00 -6.14 4.03
CA ASP A 15 11.50 -7.40 4.57
C ASP A 15 13.04 -7.40 4.64
N LYS A 16 13.63 -8.17 5.58
CA LYS A 16 15.08 -8.33 5.73
C LYS A 16 15.79 -8.96 4.53
N HIS A 17 15.05 -9.67 3.67
CA HIS A 17 15.53 -10.31 2.45
C HIS A 17 15.34 -9.44 1.20
N VAL A 18 14.76 -8.24 1.35
CA VAL A 18 14.56 -7.29 0.26
C VAL A 18 15.34 -6.03 0.57
N GLU A 19 16.50 -5.86 -0.07
CA GLU A 19 17.41 -4.72 0.17
C GLU A 19 16.77 -3.37 -0.21
N SER A 20 15.91 -3.36 -1.24
CA SER A 20 15.21 -2.15 -1.68
C SER A 20 13.90 -2.46 -2.40
N LEU A 21 12.98 -1.49 -2.36
CA LEU A 21 11.74 -1.53 -3.13
C LEU A 21 12.01 -1.14 -4.58
N THR A 22 11.30 -1.76 -5.52
CA THR A 22 11.31 -1.29 -6.92
C THR A 22 10.76 0.13 -7.02
N PRO A 23 11.10 0.91 -8.07
CA PRO A 23 10.57 2.26 -8.23
C PRO A 23 9.02 2.33 -8.15
N SER A 24 8.32 1.34 -8.73
CA SER A 24 6.86 1.25 -8.66
C SER A 24 6.33 0.93 -7.26
N GLN A 25 7.06 0.16 -6.46
CA GLN A 25 6.69 -0.11 -5.06
C GLN A 25 6.93 1.11 -4.17
N GLN A 26 7.92 1.95 -4.47
CA GLN A 26 8.18 3.21 -3.77
C GLN A 26 7.12 4.28 -4.07
N THR A 27 6.45 4.20 -5.23
CA THR A 27 5.36 5.12 -5.58
C THR A 27 4.18 5.02 -4.61
N PHE A 28 3.87 3.82 -4.09
CA PHE A 28 2.72 3.65 -3.20
C PHE A 28 2.85 4.42 -1.87
N PRO A 29 3.95 4.29 -1.08
CA PRO A 29 4.18 5.12 0.10
C PRO A 29 4.07 6.62 -0.16
N PHE A 30 4.62 7.10 -1.29
CA PHE A 30 4.51 8.50 -1.67
C PHE A 30 3.06 8.93 -1.90
N LEU A 31 2.28 8.17 -2.68
CA LEU A 31 0.88 8.47 -2.93
C LEU A 31 0.03 8.45 -1.66
N VAL A 32 0.30 7.52 -0.74
CA VAL A 32 -0.39 7.47 0.55
C VAL A 32 -0.03 8.68 1.42
N HIS A 33 1.25 9.05 1.47
CA HIS A 33 1.71 10.24 2.18
C HIS A 33 1.04 11.51 1.64
N GLU A 34 1.03 11.70 0.32
CA GLU A 34 0.37 12.83 -0.32
C GLU A 34 -1.14 12.86 -0.05
N TRP A 35 -1.80 11.69 -0.07
CA TRP A 35 -3.22 11.57 0.25
C TRP A 35 -3.53 11.97 1.71
N LEU A 36 -2.67 11.57 2.65
CA LEU A 36 -2.81 11.91 4.07
C LEU A 36 -2.61 13.41 4.32
N LEU A 37 -1.62 14.02 3.67
CA LEU A 37 -1.33 15.46 3.82
C LEU A 37 -2.39 16.34 3.17
N ASN A 38 -2.88 15.95 1.99
CA ASN A 38 -3.71 16.83 1.17
C ASN A 38 -5.21 16.49 1.20
N ARG A 39 -5.67 15.59 2.09
CA ARG A 39 -7.08 15.10 2.23
C ARG A 39 -7.90 15.19 0.94
N GLN A 40 -7.32 14.67 -0.15
CA GLN A 40 -7.95 14.74 -1.46
C GLN A 40 -8.95 13.59 -1.60
N HIS A 41 -10.02 13.81 -2.37
CA HIS A 41 -10.85 12.74 -2.91
C HIS A 41 -10.09 11.99 -4.02
N ALA A 42 -9.03 11.27 -3.63
CA ALA A 42 -8.23 10.48 -4.55
C ALA A 42 -8.51 8.98 -4.37
N VAL A 43 -8.55 8.25 -5.49
CA VAL A 43 -8.57 6.79 -5.51
C VAL A 43 -7.22 6.31 -6.03
N ILE A 44 -6.50 5.55 -5.22
CA ILE A 44 -5.22 4.95 -5.60
C ILE A 44 -5.46 3.50 -6.03
N LEU A 45 -5.18 3.19 -7.30
CA LEU A 45 -5.25 1.83 -7.83
C LEU A 45 -3.85 1.22 -7.93
N VAL A 46 -3.65 0.07 -7.26
CA VAL A 46 -2.40 -0.70 -7.32
C VAL A 46 -2.63 -1.98 -8.13
N ALA A 47 -1.97 -2.09 -9.28
CA ALA A 47 -2.09 -3.23 -10.20
C ALA A 47 -0.71 -3.81 -10.59
N GLY A 48 -0.70 -5.03 -11.12
CA GLY A 48 0.52 -5.75 -11.49
C GLY A 48 0.32 -7.26 -11.57
N GLY A 49 1.24 -7.97 -12.23
CA GLY A 49 1.16 -9.42 -12.45
C GLY A 49 1.23 -10.27 -11.16
N PRO A 50 0.95 -11.58 -11.24
CA PRO A 50 1.16 -12.51 -10.13
C PRO A 50 2.59 -12.44 -9.59
N GLY A 51 2.77 -12.53 -8.26
CA GLY A 51 4.11 -12.52 -7.65
C GLY A 51 4.81 -11.15 -7.60
N SER A 52 4.23 -10.07 -8.14
CA SER A 52 4.87 -8.74 -8.18
C SER A 52 4.94 -7.99 -6.83
N GLY A 53 4.61 -8.66 -5.71
CA GLY A 53 4.72 -8.09 -4.37
C GLY A 53 3.60 -7.13 -3.93
N LYS A 54 2.55 -6.88 -4.74
CA LYS A 54 1.48 -5.88 -4.43
C LYS A 54 0.91 -5.98 -3.02
N THR A 55 0.44 -7.17 -2.65
CA THR A 55 -0.21 -7.39 -1.35
C THR A 55 0.77 -7.05 -0.23
N PHE A 56 2.01 -7.51 -0.34
CA PHE A 56 3.05 -7.25 0.64
C PHE A 56 3.38 -5.75 0.74
N THR A 57 3.64 -5.09 -0.40
CA THR A 57 3.90 -3.64 -0.45
C THR A 57 2.78 -2.84 0.20
N VAL A 58 1.52 -3.14 -0.12
CA VAL A 58 0.36 -2.42 0.43
C VAL A 58 0.24 -2.67 1.93
N THR A 59 0.24 -3.93 2.38
CA THR A 59 0.06 -4.25 3.81
C THR A 59 1.20 -3.71 4.65
N SER A 60 2.45 -3.90 4.23
CA SER A 60 3.62 -3.44 4.98
C SER A 60 3.73 -1.92 5.04
N CYS A 61 3.30 -1.20 3.99
CA CYS A 61 3.20 0.25 4.03
C CYS A 61 2.11 0.70 5.01
N LEU A 62 0.91 0.12 4.89
CA LEU A 62 -0.24 0.45 5.75
C LEU A 62 -0.01 0.10 7.23
N ASP A 63 0.74 -0.95 7.53
CA ASP A 63 1.12 -1.36 8.90
C ASP A 63 2.05 -0.36 9.58
N ARG A 64 2.80 0.43 8.80
CA ARG A 64 3.70 1.47 9.31
C ARG A 64 3.01 2.82 9.53
N ILE A 65 1.74 2.95 9.15
CA ILE A 65 1.00 4.22 9.22
C ILE A 65 0.01 4.16 10.39
N SER A 66 0.17 5.08 11.34
CA SER A 66 -0.67 5.19 12.54
C SER A 66 -1.91 6.07 12.30
N VAL A 67 -2.77 5.68 11.35
CA VAL A 67 -4.07 6.32 11.10
C VAL A 67 -5.20 5.29 11.18
N PRO A 68 -6.43 5.70 11.51
CA PRO A 68 -7.58 4.81 11.39
C PRO A 68 -7.73 4.28 9.96
N GLN A 69 -7.80 2.97 9.81
CA GLN A 69 -7.86 2.29 8.52
C GLN A 69 -8.97 1.24 8.54
N LEU A 70 -9.83 1.24 7.51
CA LEU A 70 -10.72 0.12 7.22
C LEU A 70 -10.08 -0.77 6.15
N ARG A 71 -9.72 -1.99 6.53
CA ARG A 71 -9.11 -2.98 5.63
C ARG A 71 -10.13 -4.05 5.28
N MET A 72 -10.37 -4.23 3.98
CA MET A 72 -11.36 -5.17 3.48
C MET A 72 -10.77 -6.10 2.41
N ALA A 73 -11.29 -7.31 2.35
CA ALA A 73 -10.97 -8.27 1.29
C ALA A 73 -12.21 -9.09 0.88
N PRO A 74 -12.27 -9.63 -0.35
CA PRO A 74 -13.44 -10.39 -0.81
C PRO A 74 -13.57 -11.77 -0.16
N THR A 75 -12.49 -12.34 0.39
CA THR A 75 -12.50 -13.69 0.98
C THR A 75 -11.97 -13.67 2.42
N ALA A 76 -12.52 -14.54 3.27
CA ALA A 76 -12.15 -14.64 4.69
C ALA A 76 -10.65 -14.89 4.90
N ARG A 77 -10.04 -15.75 4.07
CA ARG A 77 -8.60 -16.05 4.14
C ARG A 77 -7.74 -14.82 3.92
N VAL A 78 -8.10 -13.95 2.97
CA VAL A 78 -7.34 -12.72 2.70
C VAL A 78 -7.62 -11.68 3.78
N ALA A 79 -8.88 -11.54 4.21
CA ALA A 79 -9.26 -10.64 5.30
C ALA A 79 -8.47 -10.92 6.58
N GLN A 80 -8.36 -12.18 6.99
CA GLN A 80 -7.55 -12.60 8.14
C GLN A 80 -6.07 -12.23 7.98
N ARG A 81 -5.50 -12.44 6.78
CA ARG A 81 -4.09 -12.13 6.49
C ARG A 81 -3.75 -10.64 6.60
N ILE A 82 -4.69 -9.76 6.25
CA ILE A 82 -4.48 -8.31 6.30
C ILE A 82 -4.94 -7.68 7.63
N GLY A 83 -5.38 -8.50 8.59
CA GLY A 83 -5.97 -8.03 9.85
C GLY A 83 -7.27 -7.25 9.65
N GLY A 84 -8.03 -7.57 8.60
CA GLY A 84 -9.24 -6.86 8.20
C GLY A 84 -10.50 -7.72 8.23
N GLN A 85 -11.54 -7.22 7.56
CA GLN A 85 -12.84 -7.90 7.47
C GLN A 85 -13.15 -8.30 6.03
N THR A 86 -14.14 -9.18 5.85
CA THR A 86 -14.68 -9.39 4.51
C THR A 86 -15.46 -8.15 4.07
N ILE A 87 -15.50 -7.86 2.77
CA ILE A 87 -16.30 -6.75 2.23
C ILE A 87 -17.76 -6.85 2.70
N HIS A 88 -18.33 -8.06 2.69
CA HIS A 88 -19.70 -8.31 3.15
C HIS A 88 -19.89 -7.96 4.62
N SER A 89 -18.93 -8.29 5.50
CA SER A 89 -19.02 -7.99 6.92
C SER A 89 -18.83 -6.51 7.25
N ALA A 90 -18.02 -5.80 6.46
CA ALA A 90 -17.66 -4.40 6.72
C ALA A 90 -18.69 -3.39 6.23
N LEU A 91 -19.54 -3.77 5.27
CA LEU A 91 -20.52 -2.89 4.62
C LEU A 91 -21.98 -3.25 4.96
N ASN A 92 -22.19 -4.25 5.81
CA ASN A 92 -23.50 -4.57 6.40
C ASN A 92 -23.81 -3.61 7.55
#